data_AF-A0A1E7IPT7-F1
#
_entry.id   AF-A0A1E7IPT7-F1
#
_cell.length_a   1.000
_cell.length_b   1.000
_cell.length_c   1.000
_cell.angle_alpha   90.00
_cell.angle_beta   90.00
_cell.angle_gamma   90.00
#
_symmetry.space_group_name_H-M   'P 1'
#
loop_
_entity.id
_entity.type
_entity.pdbx_description
1 polymer ?
#
loop_
_entity_poly.entity_id
_entity_poly.type
_entity_poly.pdbx_seq_one_letter_code
_entity_poly.pdbx_strand_id
1 'polypeptide(L)'
;AGKRHARYWQNGWTSFYSASALAQTVFWLDADNNDDRIHYVVGAVKATGGLIDMLLRPLPGRYGANEIRALEGPSLDRLGKGEDLLQAAARRAQAKTTWKPHLKVMGVNLLGGAVILAFGDGGDALVSTAIGIAVAEANIWTQPTQPSTDLRDYQGRFVG
;
A
#
# COMPACT_ATOMS: atom_id res chain seq x y z
N ALA A 1 3.57 -11.62 16.74
CA ALA A 1 3.06 -10.24 16.58
C ALA A 1 2.79 -9.85 15.12
N GLY A 2 3.64 -10.22 14.16
CA GLY A 2 3.56 -9.76 12.75
C GLY A 2 2.22 -9.99 12.02
N LYS A 3 1.60 -11.17 12.16
CA LYS A 3 0.33 -11.51 11.45
C LYS A 3 -0.81 -10.53 11.72
N ARG A 4 -1.04 -10.17 13.00
CA ARG A 4 -2.16 -9.27 13.37
C ARG A 4 -1.93 -7.87 12.79
N HIS A 5 -0.73 -7.32 12.98
CA HIS A 5 -0.39 -6.00 12.46
C HIS A 5 -0.49 -5.95 10.92
N ALA A 6 0.03 -6.97 10.22
CA ALA A 6 -0.09 -7.06 8.77
C ALA A 6 -1.55 -7.09 8.29
N ARG A 7 -2.44 -7.81 8.98
CA ARG A 7 -3.88 -7.84 8.66
C ARG A 7 -4.57 -6.51 8.93
N TYR A 8 -4.30 -5.86 10.05
CA TYR A 8 -4.89 -4.55 10.35
C TYR A 8 -4.44 -3.48 9.37
N TRP A 9 -3.14 -3.44 9.06
CA TRP A 9 -2.60 -2.53 8.07
C TRP A 9 -3.24 -2.76 6.69
N GLN A 10 -3.26 -4.02 6.22
CA GLN A 10 -3.83 -4.37 4.92
C GLN A 10 -5.32 -4.01 4.84
N ASN A 11 -6.10 -4.45 5.82
CA ASN A 11 -7.55 -4.21 5.82
C ASN A 11 -7.86 -2.73 5.99
N GLY A 12 -7.13 -2.02 6.86
CA GLY A 12 -7.31 -0.59 7.10
C GLY A 12 -7.10 0.22 5.82
N TRP A 13 -5.97 0.01 5.13
CA TRP A 13 -5.68 0.71 3.88
C TRP A 13 -6.57 0.28 2.72
N THR A 14 -6.92 -1.00 2.61
CA THR A 14 -7.88 -1.49 1.60
C THR A 14 -9.24 -0.80 1.79
N SER A 15 -9.75 -0.76 3.03
CA SER A 15 -11.02 -0.08 3.34
C SER A 15 -10.94 1.43 3.09
N PHE A 16 -9.84 2.07 3.48
CA PHE A 16 -9.63 3.50 3.24
C PHE A 16 -9.66 3.85 1.75
N TYR A 17 -8.94 3.11 0.91
CA TYR A 17 -8.93 3.37 -0.54
C TYR A 17 -10.28 3.04 -1.19
N SER A 18 -10.95 1.98 -0.75
CA SER A 18 -12.30 1.64 -1.21
C SER A 18 -13.30 2.75 -0.90
N ALA A 19 -13.36 3.20 0.37
CA ALA A 19 -14.24 4.28 0.80
C ALA A 19 -13.93 5.60 0.08
N SER A 20 -12.64 5.92 -0.06
CA SER A 20 -12.21 7.12 -0.79
C SER A 20 -12.58 7.08 -2.27
N ALA A 21 -12.49 5.93 -2.93
CA ALA A 21 -12.90 5.78 -4.33
C ALA A 21 -14.41 5.99 -4.49
N LEU A 22 -15.22 5.40 -3.61
CA LEU A 22 -16.67 5.57 -3.62
C LEU A 22 -17.08 7.02 -3.34
N ALA A 23 -16.55 7.61 -2.26
CA ALA A 23 -16.88 8.98 -1.87
C ALA A 23 -16.55 9.99 -2.99
N GLN A 24 -15.37 9.89 -3.59
CA GLN A 24 -14.97 10.78 -4.67
C GLN A 24 -15.79 10.56 -5.94
N THR A 25 -16.21 9.32 -6.23
CA THR A 25 -17.13 9.07 -7.35
C THR A 25 -18.49 9.71 -7.11
N VAL A 26 -19.01 9.66 -5.88
CA VAL A 26 -20.25 10.35 -5.51
C VAL A 26 -20.11 11.86 -5.66
N PHE A 27 -19.04 12.46 -5.12
CA PHE A 27 -18.81 13.89 -5.26
C PHE A 27 -18.59 14.33 -6.72
N TRP A 28 -17.96 13.49 -7.54
CA TRP A 28 -17.83 13.75 -8.97
C TRP A 28 -19.17 13.79 -9.72
N LEU A 29 -20.13 12.95 -9.33
CA LEU A 29 -21.47 12.92 -9.92
C LEU A 29 -22.34 14.10 -9.48
N ASP A 30 -22.11 14.61 -8.27
CA ASP A 30 -22.85 15.73 -7.66
C ASP A 30 -22.21 17.10 -7.99
N ALA A 31 -21.03 17.12 -8.60
CA ALA A 31 -20.32 18.35 -8.92
C ALA A 31 -21.00 19.13 -10.07
N ASP A 32 -21.43 20.35 -9.76
CA ASP A 32 -22.10 21.24 -10.70
C ASP A 32 -21.14 22.07 -11.56
N ASN A 33 -19.87 22.18 -11.17
CA ASN A 33 -18.84 22.90 -11.92
C ASN A 33 -17.75 21.95 -12.45
N ASN A 34 -17.03 22.39 -13.48
CA ASN A 34 -16.02 21.56 -14.13
C ASN A 34 -14.78 21.36 -13.25
N ASP A 35 -14.40 22.35 -12.45
CA ASP A 35 -13.15 22.33 -11.69
C ASP A 35 -13.20 21.31 -10.54
N ASP A 36 -14.28 21.31 -9.75
CA ASP A 36 -14.53 20.32 -8.70
C ASP A 36 -14.67 18.92 -9.29
N ARG A 37 -15.32 18.83 -10.47
CA ARG A 37 -15.45 17.57 -11.20
C ARG A 37 -14.08 17.00 -11.58
N ILE A 38 -13.15 17.84 -12.03
CA ILE A 38 -11.78 17.41 -12.33
C ILE A 38 -11.03 16.98 -11.05
N HIS A 39 -11.18 17.73 -9.96
CA HIS A 39 -10.59 17.35 -8.66
C HIS A 39 -11.04 15.95 -8.23
N TYR A 40 -12.37 15.71 -8.20
CA TYR A 40 -12.93 14.46 -7.70
C TYR A 40 -12.64 13.27 -8.61
N VAL A 41 -12.65 13.44 -9.94
CA VAL A 41 -12.32 12.31 -10.84
C VAL A 41 -10.85 11.90 -10.71
N VAL A 42 -9.92 12.86 -10.61
CA VAL A 42 -8.49 12.58 -10.41
C VAL A 42 -8.29 11.85 -9.10
N GLY A 43 -8.95 12.31 -8.05
CA GLY A 43 -8.90 11.68 -6.75
C GLY A 43 -9.50 10.27 -6.71
N ALA A 44 -10.64 10.04 -7.40
CA ALA A 44 -11.26 8.73 -7.54
C ALA A 44 -10.34 7.74 -8.27
N VAL A 45 -9.68 8.18 -9.34
CA VAL A 45 -8.68 7.38 -10.08
C VAL A 45 -7.50 7.01 -9.18
N LYS A 46 -6.93 7.98 -8.43
CA LYS A 46 -5.84 7.71 -7.49
C LYS A 46 -6.23 6.71 -6.41
N ALA A 47 -7.41 6.89 -5.79
CA ALA A 47 -7.90 5.99 -4.75
C ALA A 47 -8.14 4.57 -5.28
N THR A 48 -8.72 4.45 -6.47
CA THR A 48 -8.90 3.16 -7.15
C THR A 48 -7.56 2.50 -7.45
N GLY A 49 -6.56 3.27 -7.90
CA GLY A 49 -5.19 2.77 -8.10
C GLY A 49 -4.55 2.26 -6.80
N GLY A 50 -4.75 2.97 -5.68
CA GLY A 50 -4.32 2.54 -4.36
C GLY A 50 -5.00 1.24 -3.90
N LEU A 51 -6.31 1.11 -4.14
CA LEU A 51 -7.07 -0.11 -3.87
C LEU A 51 -6.55 -1.29 -4.70
N ILE A 52 -6.33 -1.09 -6.00
CA ILE A 52 -5.78 -2.12 -6.88
C ILE A 52 -4.39 -2.55 -6.41
N ASP A 53 -3.51 -1.63 -6.01
CA ASP A 53 -2.19 -1.98 -5.45
C ASP A 53 -2.32 -2.83 -4.18
N MET A 54 -3.26 -2.49 -3.28
CA MET A 54 -3.54 -3.29 -2.08
C MET A 54 -4.01 -4.72 -2.40
N LEU A 55 -4.84 -4.90 -3.44
CA LEU A 55 -5.40 -6.19 -3.83
C LEU A 55 -4.38 -7.06 -4.58
N LEU A 56 -3.60 -6.47 -5.49
CA LEU A 56 -2.63 -7.19 -6.32
C LEU A 56 -1.30 -7.44 -5.61
N ARG A 57 -0.94 -6.63 -4.61
CA ARG A 57 0.34 -6.72 -3.88
C ARG A 57 0.11 -6.79 -2.37
N PRO A 58 -0.61 -7.81 -1.88
CA PRO A 58 -0.90 -7.93 -0.46
C PRO A 58 0.38 -8.11 0.36
N LEU A 59 0.37 -7.66 1.62
CA LEU A 59 1.49 -7.89 2.53
C LEU A 59 1.83 -9.40 2.63
N PRO A 60 3.08 -9.81 2.35
CA PRO A 60 3.52 -11.18 2.55
C PRO A 60 3.34 -11.60 4.02
N GLY A 61 2.95 -12.85 4.26
CA GLY A 61 2.76 -13.36 5.61
C GLY A 61 1.52 -12.82 6.34
N ARG A 62 0.57 -12.16 5.65
CA ARG A 62 -0.72 -11.74 6.25
C ARG A 62 -1.52 -12.90 6.85
N TYR A 63 -1.29 -14.12 6.40
CA TYR A 63 -1.90 -15.33 6.97
C TYR A 63 -0.97 -16.06 7.97
N GLY A 64 0.27 -15.59 8.14
CA GLY A 64 1.31 -16.19 8.98
C GLY A 64 1.57 -17.65 8.61
N ALA A 65 1.83 -18.48 9.62
CA ALA A 65 2.10 -19.91 9.43
C ALA A 65 0.91 -20.74 8.90
N ASN A 66 -0.28 -20.14 8.66
CA ASN A 66 -1.39 -20.87 8.05
C ASN A 66 -1.03 -21.39 6.66
N GLU A 67 -0.28 -20.60 5.87
CA GLU A 67 0.15 -21.00 4.52
C GLU A 67 1.11 -22.20 4.54
N ILE A 68 1.89 -22.32 5.61
CA ILE A 68 2.84 -23.42 5.81
C ILE A 68 2.11 -24.67 6.35
N ARG A 69 1.20 -24.47 7.32
CA ARG A 69 0.40 -25.55 7.92
C ARG A 69 -0.56 -26.21 6.93
N ALA A 70 -1.02 -25.46 5.94
CA ALA A 70 -1.92 -25.97 4.90
C ALA A 70 -1.21 -26.88 3.87
N LEU A 71 0.13 -26.90 3.84
CA LEU A 71 0.87 -27.79 2.97
C LEU A 71 0.83 -29.21 3.52
N GLU A 72 0.21 -30.13 2.77
CA GLU A 72 0.39 -31.57 2.94
C GLU A 72 1.71 -31.95 2.25
N GLY A 73 2.77 -32.21 3.03
CA GLY A 73 4.07 -32.51 2.46
C GLY A 73 5.17 -32.73 3.51
N PRO A 74 6.35 -33.22 3.09
CA PRO A 74 7.52 -33.39 3.94
C PRO A 74 7.90 -32.12 4.70
N SER A 75 8.61 -32.28 5.81
CA SER A 75 9.09 -31.15 6.63
C SER A 75 9.96 -30.16 5.85
N LEU A 76 10.70 -30.65 4.84
CA LEU A 76 11.58 -29.82 3.99
C LEU A 76 10.80 -28.85 3.10
N ASP A 77 9.69 -29.29 2.49
CA ASP A 77 8.86 -28.42 1.64
C ASP A 77 8.21 -27.30 2.47
N ARG A 78 7.78 -27.64 3.69
CA ARG A 78 7.25 -26.67 4.65
C ARG A 78 8.31 -25.67 5.10
N LEU A 79 9.55 -26.13 5.30
CA LEU A 79 10.67 -25.29 5.67
C LEU A 79 10.98 -24.29 4.54
N GLY A 80 11.17 -24.77 3.31
CA GLY A 80 11.45 -23.91 2.15
C GLY A 80 10.37 -22.85 1.93
N LYS A 81 9.08 -23.24 2.03
CA LYS A 81 7.98 -22.27 1.95
C LYS A 81 8.03 -21.23 3.07
N GLY A 82 8.38 -21.65 4.29
CA GLY A 82 8.52 -20.77 5.43
C GLY A 82 9.63 -19.74 5.24
N GLU A 83 10.78 -20.17 4.72
CA GLU A 83 11.92 -19.30 4.40
C GLU A 83 11.57 -18.30 3.29
N ASP A 84 10.91 -18.75 2.21
CA ASP A 84 10.47 -17.87 1.13
C ASP A 84 9.53 -16.76 1.64
N LEU A 85 8.57 -17.13 2.48
CA LEU A 85 7.64 -16.17 3.08
C LEU A 85 8.36 -15.19 4.00
N LEU A 86 9.29 -15.67 4.82
CA LEU A 86 10.09 -14.84 5.71
C LEU A 86 10.93 -13.82 4.93
N GLN A 87 11.62 -14.28 3.88
CA GLN A 87 12.40 -13.42 3.01
C GLN A 87 11.53 -12.40 2.26
N ALA A 88 10.38 -12.82 1.71
CA ALA A 88 9.48 -11.91 1.01
C ALA A 88 8.93 -10.82 1.94
N ALA A 89 8.54 -11.20 3.16
CA ALA A 89 8.04 -10.26 4.16
C ALA A 89 9.14 -9.28 4.61
N ALA A 90 10.36 -9.75 4.83
CA ALA A 90 11.50 -8.90 5.15
C ALA A 90 11.86 -7.93 4.01
N ARG A 91 11.92 -8.40 2.76
CA ARG A 91 12.15 -7.53 1.59
C ARG A 91 11.09 -6.44 1.50
N ARG A 92 9.82 -6.78 1.72
CA ARG A 92 8.72 -5.79 1.73
C ARG A 92 8.90 -4.76 2.86
N ALA A 93 9.25 -5.21 4.06
CA ALA A 93 9.47 -4.33 5.20
C ALA A 93 10.69 -3.41 5.03
N GLN A 94 11.77 -3.89 4.39
CA GLN A 94 12.96 -3.09 4.07
C GLN A 94 12.72 -2.10 2.93
N ALA A 95 11.91 -2.47 1.94
CA ALA A 95 11.64 -1.62 0.78
C ALA A 95 11.05 -0.26 1.18
N LYS A 96 10.33 -0.17 2.30
CA LYS A 96 9.69 1.08 2.75
C LYS A 96 10.67 2.20 3.11
N THR A 97 11.95 1.89 3.36
CA THR A 97 12.99 2.90 3.63
C THR A 97 13.85 3.20 2.41
N THR A 98 13.56 2.56 1.27
CA THR A 98 14.26 2.80 0.01
C THR A 98 13.57 3.93 -0.75
N TRP A 99 14.30 4.66 -1.59
CA TRP A 99 13.75 5.81 -2.32
C TRP A 99 12.63 5.45 -3.31
N LYS A 100 12.64 4.22 -3.86
CA LYS A 100 11.75 3.79 -4.96
C LYS A 100 10.25 3.97 -4.66
N PRO A 101 9.70 3.45 -3.55
CA PRO A 101 8.28 3.66 -3.22
C PRO A 101 7.93 5.14 -3.04
N HIS A 102 8.80 5.94 -2.41
CA HIS A 102 8.56 7.38 -2.21
C HIS A 102 8.52 8.15 -3.55
N LEU A 103 9.46 7.86 -4.45
CA LEU A 103 9.45 8.49 -5.78
C LEU A 103 8.25 8.04 -6.62
N LYS A 104 7.80 6.79 -6.49
CA LYS A 104 6.55 6.32 -7.14
C LYS A 104 5.35 7.14 -6.67
N VAL A 105 5.17 7.31 -5.37
CA VAL A 105 3.99 8.02 -4.84
C VAL A 105 4.07 9.53 -5.09
N MET A 106 5.26 10.11 -5.07
CA MET A 106 5.46 11.50 -5.46
C MET A 106 5.11 11.71 -6.94
N GLY A 107 5.58 10.84 -7.84
CA GLY A 107 5.26 10.91 -9.26
C GLY A 107 3.75 10.82 -9.56
N VAL A 108 3.04 9.85 -8.97
CA VAL A 108 1.58 9.70 -9.16
C VAL A 108 0.82 10.95 -8.69
N ASN A 109 1.22 11.51 -7.54
CA ASN A 109 0.54 12.68 -6.99
C ASN A 109 0.82 13.95 -7.78
N LEU A 110 2.06 14.17 -8.20
CA LEU A 110 2.44 15.29 -9.06
C LEU A 110 1.74 15.22 -10.41
N LEU A 111 1.64 14.03 -11.03
CA LEU A 111 0.91 13.85 -12.28
C LEU A 111 -0.58 14.20 -12.12
N GLY A 112 -1.22 13.70 -11.06
CA GLY A 112 -2.61 14.06 -10.81
C GLY A 112 -2.80 15.55 -10.48
N GLY A 113 -1.86 16.15 -9.73
CA GLY A 113 -1.86 17.59 -9.48
C GLY A 113 -1.73 18.40 -10.76
N ALA A 114 -0.85 17.99 -11.68
CA ALA A 114 -0.69 18.64 -12.97
C ALA A 114 -1.97 18.56 -13.83
N VAL A 115 -2.71 17.44 -13.76
CA VAL A 115 -4.02 17.33 -14.42
C VAL A 115 -5.03 18.31 -13.81
N ILE A 116 -5.11 18.40 -12.48
CA ILE A 116 -6.00 19.37 -11.82
C ILE A 116 -5.60 20.80 -12.18
N LEU A 117 -4.30 21.12 -12.16
CA LEU A 117 -3.80 22.46 -12.50
C LEU A 117 -4.13 22.86 -13.95
N ALA A 118 -4.14 21.89 -14.88
CA ALA A 118 -4.38 22.16 -16.30
C ALA A 118 -5.88 22.27 -16.65
N PHE A 119 -6.75 21.60 -15.90
CA PHE A 119 -8.17 21.43 -16.27
C PHE A 119 -9.17 21.87 -15.18
N GLY A 120 -8.69 22.28 -14.01
CA GLY A 120 -9.48 22.77 -12.88
C GLY A 120 -8.77 23.92 -12.16
N ASP A 121 -8.89 23.98 -10.83
CA ASP A 121 -8.33 25.06 -10.01
C ASP A 121 -6.89 24.80 -9.51
N GLY A 122 -6.07 25.85 -9.48
CA GLY A 122 -4.67 25.76 -9.04
C GLY A 122 -4.49 25.57 -7.53
N GLY A 123 -5.38 26.12 -6.71
CA GLY A 123 -5.41 25.87 -5.27
C GLY A 123 -5.73 24.42 -4.96
N ASP A 124 -6.73 23.86 -5.65
CA ASP A 124 -7.10 22.45 -5.57
C ASP A 124 -5.98 21.51 -6.03
N ALA A 125 -5.23 21.89 -7.07
CA ALA A 125 -4.08 21.14 -7.54
C ALA A 125 -3.01 21.00 -6.45
N LEU A 126 -2.69 22.09 -5.75
CA LEU A 126 -1.71 22.11 -4.68
C LEU A 126 -2.18 21.26 -3.48
N VAL A 127 -3.42 21.48 -3.03
CA VAL A 127 -4.00 20.77 -1.88
C VAL A 127 -4.13 19.28 -2.17
N SER A 128 -4.66 18.89 -3.33
CA SER A 128 -4.79 17.49 -3.75
C SER A 128 -3.43 16.79 -3.83
N THR A 129 -2.42 17.47 -4.34
CA THR A 129 -1.04 16.93 -4.40
C THR A 129 -0.47 16.71 -3.01
N ALA A 130 -0.57 17.71 -2.12
CA ALA A 130 -0.03 17.65 -0.77
C ALA A 130 -0.71 16.55 0.06
N ILE A 131 -2.03 16.51 0.07
CA ILE A 131 -2.81 15.47 0.78
C ILE A 131 -2.52 14.10 0.19
N GLY A 132 -2.50 13.96 -1.13
CA GLY A 132 -2.22 12.69 -1.79
C GLY A 132 -0.83 12.13 -1.47
N ILE A 133 0.19 13.00 -1.39
CA ILE A 133 1.54 12.61 -0.94
C ILE A 133 1.49 12.18 0.53
N ALA A 134 0.88 12.98 1.41
CA ALA A 134 0.81 12.68 2.83
C ALA A 134 0.13 11.33 3.11
N VAL A 135 -0.99 11.04 2.45
CA VAL A 135 -1.72 9.77 2.55
C VAL A 135 -0.86 8.60 2.05
N ALA A 136 -0.18 8.77 0.91
CA ALA A 136 0.64 7.71 0.33
C ALA A 136 1.91 7.43 1.15
N GLU A 137 2.54 8.47 1.70
CA GLU A 137 3.65 8.34 2.65
C GLU A 137 3.20 7.66 3.95
N ALA A 138 2.04 8.05 4.49
CA ALA A 138 1.47 7.38 5.65
C ALA A 138 1.24 5.88 5.36
N ASN A 139 0.77 5.52 4.17
CA ASN A 139 0.66 4.12 3.75
C ASN A 139 2.01 3.41 3.82
N ILE A 140 3.07 3.98 3.23
CA ILE A 140 4.42 3.40 3.23
C ILE A 140 4.97 3.24 4.65
N TRP A 141 4.95 4.32 5.45
CA TRP A 141 5.62 4.33 6.74
C TRP A 141 4.95 3.46 7.79
N THR A 142 3.61 3.36 7.74
CA THR A 142 2.84 2.53 8.67
C THR A 142 2.96 1.03 8.40
N GLN A 143 3.63 0.61 7.31
CA GLN A 143 3.85 -0.81 7.03
C GLN A 143 4.65 -1.49 8.17
N PRO A 144 4.29 -2.75 8.53
CA PRO A 144 4.98 -3.50 9.57
C PRO A 144 6.48 -3.67 9.29
N THR A 145 7.29 -3.42 10.32
CA THR A 145 8.76 -3.54 10.28
C THR A 145 9.28 -4.88 10.80
N GLN A 146 8.51 -5.55 11.65
CA GLN A 146 8.90 -6.77 12.35
C GLN A 146 9.51 -7.86 11.45
N PRO A 147 9.02 -8.09 10.21
CA PRO A 147 9.60 -9.12 9.35
C PRO A 147 11.10 -8.97 9.06
N SER A 148 11.62 -7.73 9.05
CA SER A 148 13.05 -7.48 8.87
C SER A 148 13.87 -8.00 10.05
N THR A 149 13.34 -7.87 11.27
CA THR A 149 13.96 -8.39 12.49
C THR A 149 13.84 -9.90 12.54
N ASP A 150 12.64 -10.44 12.23
CA ASP A 150 12.39 -11.88 12.23
C ASP A 150 13.36 -12.64 11.29
N LEU A 151 13.65 -12.09 10.11
CA LEU A 151 14.62 -12.68 9.18
C LEU A 151 16.05 -12.65 9.75
N ARG A 152 16.45 -11.54 10.36
CA ARG A 152 17.79 -11.39 10.96
C ARG A 152 17.98 -12.39 12.10
N ASP A 153 16.97 -12.54 12.95
CA ASP A 153 16.99 -13.49 14.07
C ASP A 153 17.03 -14.94 13.58
N TYR A 154 16.29 -15.27 12.51
CA TYR A 154 16.34 -16.59 11.89
C TYR A 154 17.74 -16.91 11.35
N GLN A 155 18.33 -16.00 10.58
CA GLN A 155 19.65 -16.19 9.98
C GLN A 155 20.73 -16.36 11.06
N GLY A 156 20.70 -15.53 12.11
CA GLY A 156 21.66 -15.63 13.21
C GLY A 156 21.54 -16.90 14.06
N ARG A 157 20.42 -17.63 14.00
CA ARG A 157 20.21 -18.87 14.76
C ARG A 157 20.48 -20.14 13.96
N PHE A 158 20.22 -20.14 12.66
CA PHE A 158 20.16 -21.36 11.86
C PHE A 158 21.06 -21.36 10.62
N VAL A 159 21.57 -20.20 10.20
CA VAL A 159 22.39 -20.05 8.99
C VAL A 159 23.82 -19.59 9.32
N GLY A 160 23.96 -18.79 10.39
CA GLY A 160 25.23 -18.27 10.90
C GLY A 160 26.06 -19.30 11.64
#